data_AF-A0A6H5KNR1-F1
#
_entry.id   AF-A0A6H5KNR1-F1
#
_cell.length_a   1.000
_cell.length_b   1.000
_cell.length_c   1.000
_cell.angle_alpha   90.00
_cell.angle_beta   90.00
_cell.angle_gamma   90.00
#
_symmetry.space_group_name_H-M   'P 1'
#
loop_
_entity.id
_entity.type
_entity.pdbx_description
1 polymer ?
#
loop_
_entity_poly.entity_id
_entity_poly.type
_entity_poly.pdbx_seq_one_letter_code
_entity_poly.pdbx_strand_id
1 'polypeptide(L)'
;MEWAKRSYREGLIRGRGELPKARSILIMDNLHAQTTDEFKGYLAKQCNTIAWLGPAECTDEVQPVDAGAGRFLKVEVGNEMDKWLDQSDNIER
;
A
#
# COMPACT_ATOMS: atom_id res chain seq x y z
N MET A 1 -9.00 -0.91 7.97
CA MET A 1 -9.49 0.48 8.14
C MET A 1 -8.60 1.34 9.04
N GLU A 2 -8.09 0.83 10.17
CA GLU A 2 -7.19 1.59 11.07
C GLU A 2 -5.96 2.19 10.36
N TRP A 3 -5.38 1.47 9.40
CA TRP A 3 -4.32 2.00 8.54
C TRP A 3 -4.71 3.30 7.83
N ALA A 4 -5.91 3.40 7.25
CA ALA A 4 -6.33 4.61 6.54
C ALA A 4 -6.50 5.80 7.50
N LYS A 5 -6.95 5.53 8.73
CA LYS A 5 -7.11 6.56 9.77
C LYS A 5 -5.77 7.10 10.26
N ARG A 6 -4.84 6.20 10.59
CA ARG A 6 -3.57 6.55 11.24
C ARG A 6 -2.47 6.91 10.26
N SER A 7 -2.37 6.20 9.14
CA SER A 7 -1.24 6.39 8.22
C SER A 7 -1.61 7.30 7.06
N TYR A 8 -2.69 6.96 6.33
CA TYR A 8 -3.02 7.68 5.11
C TYR A 8 -3.50 9.11 5.39
N ARG A 9 -4.51 9.27 6.25
CA ARG A 9 -5.07 10.59 6.58
C ARG A 9 -4.02 11.50 7.22
N GLU A 10 -3.26 11.00 8.18
CA GLU A 10 -2.18 11.77 8.81
C GLU A 10 -1.12 12.16 7.79
N GLY A 11 -0.73 11.23 6.89
CA GLY A 11 0.22 11.48 5.82
C GLY A 11 -0.23 12.60 4.87
N LEU A 12 -1.52 12.68 4.53
CA LEU A 12 -2.06 13.76 3.69
C LEU A 12 -1.97 15.14 4.35
N ILE A 13 -2.11 15.18 5.67
CA ILE A 13 -2.08 16.41 6.48
C ILE A 13 -0.63 16.80 6.79
N ARG A 14 0.26 15.81 6.88
CA ARG A 14 1.67 16.01 7.25
C ARG A 14 2.34 16.98 6.27
N GLY A 15 2.89 18.05 6.80
CA GLY A 15 3.53 19.13 6.04
C GLY A 15 2.58 20.25 5.57
N ARG A 16 1.27 20.01 5.46
CA ARG A 16 0.28 21.03 5.07
C ARG A 16 -0.56 21.56 6.23
N GLY A 17 -0.67 20.80 7.32
CA GLY A 17 -1.51 21.13 8.49
C GLY A 17 -3.01 20.91 8.27
N GLU A 18 -3.45 20.77 7.02
CA GLU A 18 -4.82 20.48 6.61
C GLU A 18 -4.87 19.45 5.47
N LEU A 19 -6.06 18.91 5.20
CA LEU A 19 -6.27 18.05 4.04
C LEU A 19 -6.11 18.83 2.72
N PRO A 20 -5.64 18.19 1.64
CA PRO A 20 -5.59 18.80 0.33
C PRO A 20 -6.98 19.30 -0.11
N LYS A 21 -7.04 20.54 -0.60
CA LYS A 21 -8.26 21.12 -1.20
C LYS A 21 -8.68 20.36 -2.46
N ALA A 22 -7.71 19.98 -3.27
CA ALA A 22 -7.93 19.12 -4.44
C ALA A 22 -8.22 17.68 -4.00
N ARG A 23 -9.18 17.05 -4.68
CA ARG A 23 -9.53 15.65 -4.42
C ARG A 23 -8.40 14.74 -4.89
N SER A 24 -7.99 13.81 -4.03
CA SER A 24 -6.93 12.85 -4.34
C SER A 24 -7.50 11.56 -4.91
N ILE A 25 -6.73 10.87 -5.75
CA ILE A 25 -7.00 9.50 -6.18
C ILE A 25 -6.00 8.59 -5.48
N LEU A 26 -6.50 7.61 -4.74
CA LEU A 26 -5.69 6.57 -4.11
C LEU A 26 -5.82 5.30 -4.94
N ILE A 27 -4.74 4.95 -5.65
CA ILE A 27 -4.65 3.72 -6.45
C ILE A 27 -4.27 2.58 -5.51
N MET A 28 -5.04 1.51 -5.53
CA MET A 28 -4.88 0.38 -4.63
C MET A 28 -5.14 -0.94 -5.33
N ASP A 29 -4.74 -2.00 -4.66
CA ASP A 29 -5.23 -3.36 -4.92
C ASP A 29 -6.74 -3.45 -4.64
N ASN A 30 -7.33 -4.63 -4.90
CA ASN A 30 -8.73 -4.94 -4.66
C ASN A 30 -8.93 -5.93 -3.51
N LEU A 31 -8.02 -5.94 -2.53
CA LEU A 31 -8.14 -6.74 -1.32
C LEU A 31 -9.51 -6.50 -0.65
N HIS A 32 -10.11 -7.53 -0.05
CA HIS A 32 -11.47 -7.42 0.53
C HIS A 32 -11.62 -6.24 1.50
N ALA A 33 -10.61 -5.98 2.33
CA ALA A 33 -10.63 -4.86 3.29
C ALA A 33 -10.63 -3.46 2.63
N GLN A 34 -10.30 -3.37 1.34
CA GLN A 34 -10.23 -2.15 0.54
C GLN A 34 -11.47 -1.96 -0.34
N THR A 35 -12.23 -3.02 -0.60
CA THR A 35 -13.41 -2.99 -1.48
C THR A 35 -14.70 -2.61 -0.75
N THR A 36 -14.71 -2.62 0.59
CA THR A 36 -15.91 -2.33 1.38
C THR A 36 -16.38 -0.88 1.25
N ASP A 37 -17.70 -0.69 1.29
CA ASP A 37 -18.31 0.65 1.20
C ASP A 37 -17.96 1.53 2.39
N GLU A 38 -17.77 0.92 3.57
CA GLU A 38 -17.31 1.62 4.76
C GLU A 38 -15.93 2.24 4.53
N PHE A 39 -15.00 1.46 3.96
CA PHE A 39 -13.65 1.91 3.67
C PHE A 39 -13.65 3.03 2.62
N LYS A 40 -14.37 2.84 1.51
CA LYS A 40 -14.51 3.85 0.44
C LYS A 40 -15.19 5.13 0.96
N GLY A 41 -16.22 4.98 1.78
CA GLY A 41 -16.94 6.07 2.42
C GLY A 41 -16.04 6.87 3.37
N TYR A 42 -15.17 6.19 4.13
CA TYR A 42 -14.17 6.84 4.98
C TYR A 42 -13.20 7.68 4.14
N LEU A 43 -12.63 7.13 3.06
CA LEU A 43 -11.70 7.86 2.19
C LEU A 43 -12.35 9.11 1.57
N ALA A 44 -13.59 8.99 1.09
CA ALA A 44 -14.32 10.10 0.49
C ALA A 44 -14.60 11.21 1.51
N LYS A 45 -15.16 10.85 2.67
CA LYS A 45 -15.66 11.83 3.66
C LYS A 45 -14.55 12.41 4.55
N GLN A 46 -13.55 11.61 4.90
CA GLN A 46 -12.55 11.95 5.91
C GLN A 46 -11.19 12.31 5.31
N CYS A 47 -10.94 11.97 4.04
CA CYS A 47 -9.64 12.17 3.40
C CYS A 47 -9.72 12.92 2.05
N ASN A 48 -10.90 13.41 1.64
CA ASN A 48 -11.12 14.02 0.32
C ASN A 48 -10.51 13.17 -0.83
N THR A 49 -10.72 11.85 -0.77
CA THR A 49 -10.04 10.88 -1.63
C THR A 49 -11.03 9.94 -2.31
N ILE A 50 -10.77 9.54 -3.55
CA ILE A 50 -11.46 8.44 -4.24
C ILE A 50 -10.53 7.24 -4.28
N ALA A 51 -11.06 6.05 -3.96
CA ALA A 51 -10.35 4.79 -4.18
C ALA A 51 -10.47 4.38 -5.66
N TRP A 52 -9.33 4.11 -6.29
CA TRP A 52 -9.25 3.46 -7.59
C TRP A 52 -8.68 2.06 -7.38
N LEU A 53 -9.49 1.03 -7.61
CA LEU A 53 -9.09 -0.36 -7.42
C LEU A 53 -8.60 -0.94 -8.75
N GLY A 54 -7.45 -1.61 -8.71
CA GLY A 54 -6.97 -2.40 -9.84
C GLY A 54 -7.85 -3.62 -10.12
N PRO A 55 -7.77 -4.20 -11.33
CA PRO A 55 -8.24 -5.56 -11.60
C PRO A 55 -7.63 -6.58 -10.63
N ALA A 56 -8.29 -7.71 -10.43
CA ALA A 56 -7.73 -8.79 -9.61
C ALA A 56 -6.45 -9.33 -10.24
N GLU A 57 -5.49 -9.70 -9.38
CA GLU A 57 -4.26 -10.42 -9.76
C GLU A 57 -3.36 -9.68 -10.76
N CYS A 58 -3.51 -8.36 -10.90
CA CYS A 58 -2.70 -7.56 -11.84
C CYS A 58 -1.78 -6.54 -11.15
N THR A 59 -1.69 -6.56 -9.82
CA THR A 59 -0.98 -5.53 -9.04
C THR A 59 0.49 -5.41 -9.41
N ASP A 60 1.16 -6.53 -9.63
CA ASP A 60 2.57 -6.55 -10.08
C ASP A 60 2.76 -5.93 -11.48
N GLU A 61 1.72 -5.87 -12.30
CA GLU A 61 1.75 -5.28 -13.65
C GLU A 61 1.37 -3.80 -13.65
N VAL A 62 0.41 -3.41 -12.81
CA VAL A 62 -0.24 -2.09 -12.92
C VAL A 62 0.05 -1.14 -11.77
N GLN A 63 0.41 -1.64 -10.58
CA GLN A 63 0.70 -0.76 -9.45
C GLN A 63 2.12 -0.21 -9.55
N PRO A 64 2.31 1.11 -9.68
CA PRO A 64 3.64 1.69 -9.88
C PRO A 64 4.61 1.39 -8.74
N VAL A 65 4.09 1.16 -7.53
CA VAL A 65 4.91 0.76 -6.40
C VAL A 65 5.46 -0.65 -6.61
N ASP A 66 4.63 -1.61 -7.02
CA ASP A 66 5.04 -3.00 -7.22
C ASP A 66 5.88 -3.19 -8.47
N ALA A 67 5.57 -2.49 -9.57
CA ALA A 67 6.36 -2.52 -10.81
C ALA A 67 7.66 -1.69 -10.74
N GLY A 68 7.76 -0.75 -9.79
CA GLY A 68 8.87 0.20 -9.65
C GLY A 68 9.76 -0.10 -8.45
N ALA A 69 9.87 0.87 -7.54
CA ALA A 69 10.77 0.79 -6.38
C ALA A 69 10.45 -0.39 -5.44
N GLY A 70 9.19 -0.81 -5.36
CA GLY A 70 8.78 -1.99 -4.61
C GLY A 70 9.35 -3.28 -5.19
N ARG A 71 9.48 -3.40 -6.53
CA ARG A 71 10.19 -4.53 -7.15
C ARG A 71 11.64 -4.59 -6.69
N PHE A 72 12.33 -3.45 -6.73
CA PHE A 72 13.73 -3.36 -6.29
C PHE A 72 13.88 -3.80 -4.83
N LEU A 73 13.04 -3.26 -3.93
CA LEU A 73 13.01 -3.67 -2.52
C LEU A 73 12.74 -5.17 -2.34
N LYS A 74 11.75 -5.73 -3.05
CA LYS A 74 11.44 -7.17 -3.00
C LYS A 74 12.65 -8.03 -3.42
N VAL A 75 13.36 -7.61 -4.48
CA VAL A 75 14.56 -8.32 -4.96
C VAL A 75 15.69 -8.25 -3.94
N GLU A 76 16.01 -7.07 -3.41
CA GLU A 76 17.09 -6.92 -2.43
C GLU A 76 16.79 -7.67 -1.13
N VAL A 77 15.55 -7.60 -0.64
CA VAL A 77 15.13 -8.38 0.53
C VAL A 77 15.23 -9.88 0.24
N GLY A 78 14.82 -10.33 -0.95
CA GLY A 78 14.98 -11.73 -1.38
C GLY A 78 16.44 -12.18 -1.36
N ASN A 79 17.35 -11.38 -1.92
CA ASN A 79 18.78 -11.68 -1.92
C ASN A 79 19.35 -11.81 -0.50
N GLU A 80 18.95 -10.95 0.42
CA GLU A 80 19.38 -11.04 1.83
C GLU A 80 18.76 -12.24 2.55
N MET A 81 17.51 -12.60 2.22
CA MET A 81 16.87 -13.80 2.73
C MET A 81 17.57 -15.07 2.23
N ASP A 82 17.96 -15.14 0.95
CA ASP A 82 18.70 -16.28 0.39
C ASP A 82 20.04 -16.47 1.11
N LYS A 83 20.79 -15.38 1.33
CA LYS A 83 22.04 -15.42 2.12
C LYS A 83 21.81 -15.91 3.55
N TRP A 84 20.68 -15.54 4.15
CA TRP A 84 20.32 -15.99 5.49
C TRP A 84 19.97 -17.49 5.50
N LEU A 85 19.26 -17.98 4.49
CA LEU A 85 18.89 -19.39 4.34
C LEU A 85 20.10 -20.30 4.02
N ASP A 86 21.12 -19.78 3.35
CA ASP A 86 22.36 -20.53 3.06
C ASP A 86 23.17 -20.86 4.33
N GLN A 87 22.90 -20.16 5.45
CA GLN A 87 23.50 -20.48 6.74
C GLN A 87 22.76 -21.66 7.37
N SER A 88 23.45 -22.80 7.47
CA SER A 88 22.86 -24.09 7.86
C SER A 88 22.22 -24.10 9.25
N ASP A 89 22.56 -23.16 10.11
CA ASP A 89 22.04 -23.02 11.48
C ASP A 89 20.68 -22.27 11.53
N ASN A 90 20.26 -21.65 10.43
CA ASN A 90 19.05 -20.83 10.36
C ASN A 90 17.80 -21.61 9.91
N ILE A 91 17.97 -22.84 9.41
CA ILE A 91 16.86 -23.74 9.09
C ILE A 91 16.80 -24.80 10.19
N GLU A 92 15.78 -24.74 11.04
CA GLU A 92 15.44 -25.86 11.92
C GLU A 92 15.05 -27.08 11.07
N ARG A 93 15.65 -28.23 11.37
CA ARG A 93 15.37 -29.51 10.69
C ARG A 93 14.13 -30.20 11.25
#